data_AF-A0A6A3API2-F1
#
_entry.id   AF-A0A6A3API2-F1
#
_cell.length_a   1.000
_cell.length_b   1.000
_cell.length_c   1.000
_cell.angle_alpha   90.00
_cell.angle_beta   90.00
_cell.angle_gamma   90.00
#
_symmetry.space_group_name_H-M   'P 1'
#
loop_
_entity.id
_entity.type
_entity.pdbx_description
1 polymer ?
#
loop_
_entity_poly.entity_id
_entity_poly.type
_entity_poly.pdbx_seq_one_letter_code
_entity_poly.pdbx_strand_id
1 'polypeptide(L)'
;MLRERNKQYGTIKFVDISSDDYSPEENQGLDYKTVMGRIHAILSDGTVVTDVEAFRKLYEQVGLGWVYAITKYEPIATIAYSIYGVWAKYRLQITGRPPLEEVLETRRKSKADMCNDNSNCKI
;
A
#
# COMPACT_ATOMS: atom_id res chain seq x y z
N MET A 1 -8.04 -11.49 -6.93
CA MET A 1 -7.05 -12.57 -7.17
C MET A 1 -6.21 -12.90 -5.93
N LEU A 2 -5.35 -12.01 -5.42
CA LEU A 2 -4.46 -12.32 -4.27
C LEU A 2 -5.24 -12.72 -3.00
N ARG A 3 -6.25 -11.93 -2.61
CA ARG A 3 -7.13 -12.27 -1.47
C ARG A 3 -7.81 -13.63 -1.63
N GLU A 4 -8.22 -13.99 -2.84
CA GLU A 4 -8.88 -15.27 -3.12
C GLU A 4 -7.92 -16.44 -2.95
N ARG A 5 -6.74 -16.37 -3.57
CA ARG A 5 -5.70 -17.40 -3.38
C ARG A 5 -5.26 -17.50 -1.93
N ASN A 6 -5.13 -16.38 -1.23
CA ASN A 6 -4.74 -16.37 0.16
C ASN A 6 -5.73 -17.10 1.09
N LYS A 7 -6.98 -17.37 0.67
CA LYS A 7 -7.88 -18.25 1.44
C LYS A 7 -7.32 -19.67 1.59
N GLN A 8 -6.55 -20.14 0.62
CA GLN A 8 -5.90 -21.45 0.65
C GLN A 8 -4.55 -21.40 1.40
N TYR A 9 -3.76 -20.34 1.21
CA TYR A 9 -2.40 -20.26 1.76
C TYR A 9 -2.36 -19.71 3.20
N GLY A 10 -3.21 -18.73 3.53
CA GLY A 10 -3.25 -18.12 4.87
C GLY A 10 -2.00 -17.33 5.27
N THR A 11 -1.19 -16.89 4.30
CA THR A 11 0.15 -16.33 4.54
C THR A 11 0.19 -14.80 4.57
N ILE A 12 -0.80 -14.13 3.99
CA ILE A 12 -0.84 -12.66 3.88
C ILE A 12 -1.91 -12.07 4.80
N LYS A 13 -1.50 -11.14 5.66
CA LYS A 13 -2.41 -10.23 6.38
C LYS A 13 -2.65 -8.97 5.54
N PHE A 14 -3.87 -8.78 5.05
CA PHE A 14 -4.24 -7.57 4.31
C PHE A 14 -4.72 -6.49 5.28
N VAL A 15 -4.19 -5.28 5.13
CA VAL A 15 -4.58 -4.11 5.93
C VAL A 15 -5.38 -3.15 5.05
N ASP A 16 -6.51 -2.65 5.57
CA ASP A 16 -7.26 -1.57 4.94
C ASP A 16 -6.78 -0.22 5.48
N ILE A 17 -6.03 0.50 4.66
CA ILE A 17 -5.47 1.82 5.00
C ILE A 17 -6.54 2.92 5.06
N SER A 18 -7.71 2.69 4.44
CA SER A 18 -8.80 3.67 4.42
C SER A 18 -9.64 3.62 5.68
N SER A 19 -9.55 2.53 6.45
CA SER A 19 -10.24 2.37 7.74
C SER A 19 -9.92 3.51 8.70
N ASP A 20 -10.89 3.86 9.54
CA ASP A 20 -10.69 4.82 10.62
C ASP A 20 -9.81 4.25 11.73
N ASP A 21 -9.78 2.92 11.87
CA ASP A 21 -8.95 2.18 12.83
C ASP A 21 -7.52 1.94 12.35
N TYR A 22 -7.12 2.48 11.19
CA TYR A 22 -5.74 2.33 10.71
C TYR A 22 -4.76 3.09 11.61
N SER A 23 -3.87 2.35 12.28
CA SER A 23 -2.77 2.90 13.09
C SER A 23 -1.42 2.75 12.36
N PRO A 24 -0.69 3.84 12.11
CA PRO A 24 0.70 3.77 11.65
C PRO A 24 1.60 3.00 12.62
N GLU A 25 1.40 3.16 13.93
CA GLU A 25 2.20 2.51 14.98
C GLU A 25 2.15 0.98 14.88
N GLU A 26 0.97 0.42 14.61
CA GLU A 26 0.80 -1.02 14.39
C GLU A 26 1.37 -1.51 13.04
N ASN A 27 1.70 -0.58 12.13
CA ASN A 27 2.11 -0.86 10.76
C ASN A 27 3.50 -0.27 10.44
N GLN A 28 4.45 -0.42 11.37
CA GLN A 28 5.87 -0.01 11.21
C GLN A 28 6.06 1.50 10.97
N GLY A 29 5.20 2.33 11.56
CA GLY A 29 5.23 3.79 11.41
C GLY A 29 4.79 4.29 10.03
N LEU A 30 4.20 3.42 9.20
CA LEU A 30 3.77 3.78 7.86
C LEU A 30 2.47 4.60 7.91
N ASP A 31 2.58 5.91 7.78
CA ASP A 31 1.42 6.78 7.75
C ASP A 31 0.56 6.62 6.47
N TYR A 32 -0.69 7.08 6.55
CA TYR A 32 -1.65 6.99 5.44
C TYR A 32 -1.12 7.59 4.13
N LYS A 33 -0.49 8.77 4.16
CA LYS A 33 0.04 9.42 2.96
C LYS A 33 1.14 8.56 2.32
N THR A 34 2.02 7.99 3.13
CA THR A 34 3.10 7.11 2.67
C THR A 34 2.54 5.86 1.97
N VAL A 35 1.64 5.12 2.63
CA VAL A 35 1.04 3.89 2.05
C VAL A 35 0.07 4.16 0.91
N MET A 36 -0.58 5.33 0.89
CA MET A 36 -1.43 5.75 -0.22
C MET A 36 -0.63 6.23 -1.43
N GLY A 37 0.67 6.53 -1.29
CA GLY A 37 1.56 6.90 -2.40
C GLY A 37 2.06 5.69 -3.19
N ARG A 38 2.44 4.60 -2.53
CA ARG A 38 3.01 3.40 -3.16
C ARG A 38 2.71 2.14 -2.38
N ILE A 39 2.79 0.99 -3.04
CA ILE A 39 2.56 -0.29 -2.38
C ILE A 39 3.68 -0.60 -1.37
N HIS A 40 3.28 -1.18 -0.25
CA HIS A 40 4.18 -1.67 0.80
C HIS A 40 3.81 -3.11 1.15
N ALA A 41 4.80 -3.90 1.57
CA ALA A 41 4.60 -5.14 2.30
C ALA A 41 5.53 -5.16 3.51
N ILE A 42 5.01 -5.63 4.64
CA ILE A 42 5.76 -5.80 5.88
C ILE A 42 6.06 -7.29 6.01
N LEU A 43 7.33 -7.65 6.06
CA LEU A 43 7.78 -9.03 6.25
C LEU A 43 7.62 -9.45 7.71
N SER A 44 7.69 -10.75 7.98
CA SER A 44 7.52 -11.30 9.34
C SER A 44 8.59 -10.83 10.34
N ASP A 45 9.74 -10.37 9.86
CA ASP A 45 10.82 -9.79 10.66
C ASP A 45 10.69 -8.27 10.86
N GLY A 46 9.61 -7.65 10.35
CA GLY A 46 9.37 -6.21 10.40
C GLY A 46 9.96 -5.43 9.22
N THR A 47 10.74 -6.07 8.34
CA THR A 47 11.31 -5.40 7.16
C THR A 47 10.20 -4.88 6.25
N VAL A 48 10.27 -3.61 5.87
CA VAL A 48 9.35 -2.99 4.92
C VAL A 48 9.96 -3.03 3.52
N VAL A 49 9.24 -3.61 2.57
CA VAL A 49 9.58 -3.59 1.15
C VAL A 49 8.53 -2.82 0.36
N THR A 50 8.91 -2.21 -0.76
CA THR A 50 8.03 -1.37 -1.57
C THR A 50 8.01 -1.77 -3.04
N ASP A 51 7.11 -1.13 -3.79
CA ASP A 51 7.10 -1.15 -5.25
C ASP A 51 7.07 -2.60 -5.81
N VAL A 52 7.95 -2.91 -6.76
CA VAL A 52 8.01 -4.23 -7.43
C VAL A 52 8.36 -5.34 -6.43
N GLU A 53 9.19 -5.07 -5.43
CA GLU A 53 9.56 -6.06 -4.43
C GLU A 53 8.37 -6.45 -3.55
N ALA A 54 7.55 -5.49 -3.13
CA ALA A 54 6.33 -5.77 -2.38
C ALA A 54 5.40 -6.71 -3.18
N PHE A 55 5.18 -6.44 -4.47
CA PHE A 55 4.42 -7.35 -5.33
C PHE A 55 5.05 -8.73 -5.42
N ARG A 56 6.36 -8.81 -5.67
CA ARG A 56 7.08 -10.07 -5.75
C ARG A 56 6.89 -10.91 -4.49
N LYS A 57 7.11 -10.32 -3.31
CA LYS A 57 6.93 -10.99 -2.02
C LYS A 57 5.49 -11.47 -1.83
N LEU A 58 4.49 -10.64 -2.13
CA LEU A 58 3.07 -11.03 -2.04
C LEU A 58 2.74 -12.21 -2.97
N TYR A 59 3.25 -12.23 -4.20
CA TYR A 59 3.01 -13.32 -5.15
C TYR A 59 3.74 -14.60 -4.75
N GLU A 60 4.96 -14.51 -4.20
CA GLU A 60 5.70 -15.65 -3.63
C GLU A 60 4.88 -16.33 -2.52
N GLN A 61 4.22 -15.55 -1.65
CA GLN A 61 3.42 -16.07 -0.53
C GLN A 61 2.17 -16.86 -0.97
N VAL A 62 1.71 -16.71 -2.22
CA VAL A 62 0.53 -17.42 -2.76
C VAL A 62 0.88 -18.33 -3.95
N GLY A 63 2.13 -18.81 -4.02
CA GLY A 63 2.56 -19.81 -5.02
C GLY A 63 2.75 -19.27 -6.44
N LEU A 64 2.84 -17.95 -6.61
CA LEU A 64 2.99 -17.28 -7.91
C LEU A 64 4.33 -16.55 -8.08
N GLY A 65 5.34 -16.92 -7.29
CA GLY A 65 6.66 -16.30 -7.37
C GLY A 65 7.31 -16.39 -8.75
N TRP A 66 6.90 -17.36 -9.59
CA TRP A 66 7.38 -17.51 -10.97
C TRP A 66 7.04 -16.29 -11.86
N VAL A 67 5.93 -15.59 -11.59
CA VAL A 67 5.50 -14.40 -12.35
C VAL A 67 6.56 -13.28 -12.28
N TYR A 68 7.25 -13.20 -11.14
CA TYR A 68 8.28 -12.20 -10.86
C TYR A 68 9.70 -12.79 -10.90
N ALA A 69 9.89 -13.98 -11.47
CA ALA A 69 11.22 -14.58 -11.55
C ALA A 69 12.17 -13.72 -12.41
N ILE A 70 11.67 -13.15 -13.51
CA ILE A 70 12.45 -12.30 -14.42
C ILE A 70 12.89 -10.98 -13.76
N THR A 71 12.11 -10.46 -12.81
CA THR A 71 12.44 -9.21 -12.11
C THR A 71 13.51 -9.39 -11.03
N LYS A 72 14.03 -10.61 -10.83
CA LYS A 72 15.18 -10.87 -9.95
C LYS A 72 16.51 -10.46 -10.57
N TYR A 73 16.55 -10.25 -11.88
CA TYR A 73 17.73 -9.74 -12.57
C TYR A 73 17.85 -8.22 -12.37
N GLU A 74 18.95 -7.78 -11.77
CA GLU A 74 19.14 -6.41 -11.27
C GLU A 74 18.86 -5.30 -12.31
N PRO A 75 19.35 -5.40 -13.58
CA PRO A 75 19.00 -4.41 -14.60
C PRO A 75 17.48 -4.29 -14.87
N ILE A 76 16.76 -5.40 -14.87
CA ILE A 76 15.30 -5.42 -15.09
C ILE A 76 14.58 -4.84 -13.88
N ALA A 77 15.06 -5.14 -12.66
CA ALA A 77 14.51 -4.59 -11.44
C ALA A 77 14.56 -3.06 -11.45
N THR A 78 15.71 -2.47 -11.81
CA THR A 78 15.90 -1.00 -11.87
C THR A 78 14.94 -0.31 -12.85
N ILE A 79 14.75 -0.91 -14.03
CA ILE A 79 13.80 -0.40 -15.02
C ILE A 79 12.37 -0.49 -14.47
N ALA A 80 12.00 -1.64 -13.88
CA ALA A 80 10.67 -1.85 -13.32
C ALA A 80 10.38 -0.88 -12.15
N TYR A 81 11.36 -0.58 -11.29
CA TYR A 81 11.24 0.41 -10.23
C TYR A 81 10.96 1.81 -10.79
N SER A 82 11.67 2.21 -11.85
CA SER A 82 11.49 3.52 -12.48
C SER A 82 10.10 3.66 -13.10
N ILE A 83 9.65 2.66 -13.86
CA ILE A 83 8.31 2.63 -14.46
C ILE A 83 7.23 2.65 -13.37
N TYR A 84 7.41 1.85 -12.32
CA TYR A 84 6.47 1.80 -11.21
C TYR A 84 6.38 3.14 -10.49
N GLY A 85 7.49 3.84 -10.27
CA GLY A 85 7.49 5.17 -9.63
C GLY A 85 6.65 6.19 -10.40
N VAL A 86 6.77 6.22 -11.73
CA VAL A 86 5.94 7.06 -12.60
C VAL A 86 4.47 6.66 -12.50
N TRP A 87 4.17 5.37 -12.66
CA TRP A 87 2.79 4.90 -12.54
C TRP A 87 2.19 5.22 -11.18
N ALA A 88 2.90 4.97 -10.08
CA ALA A 88 2.42 5.20 -8.72
C ALA A 88 2.06 6.67 -8.47
N LYS A 89 2.86 7.60 -9.02
CA LYS A 89 2.59 9.04 -8.94
C LYS A 89 1.32 9.45 -9.68
N TYR A 90 1.09 8.89 -10.87
CA TYR A 90 -0.01 9.31 -11.76
C TYR A 90 -1.25 8.40 -11.70
N ARG A 91 -1.22 7.27 -10.98
CA ARG A 91 -2.28 6.24 -11.03
C ARG A 91 -3.68 6.76 -10.69
N LEU A 92 -3.79 7.75 -9.81
CA LEU A 92 -5.07 8.33 -9.44
C LEU A 92 -5.65 9.10 -10.63
N GLN A 93 -4.87 10.00 -11.20
CA GLN A 93 -5.26 10.79 -12.37
C GLN A 93 -5.55 9.91 -13.60
N ILE A 94 -4.73 8.88 -13.84
CA ILE A 94 -4.95 7.90 -14.92
C ILE A 94 -6.28 7.16 -14.76
N THR A 95 -6.76 6.98 -13.52
CA THR A 95 -8.04 6.33 -13.22
C THR A 95 -9.19 7.32 -12.99
N GLY A 96 -9.02 8.59 -13.38
CA GLY A 96 -10.04 9.64 -13.24
C GLY A 96 -10.26 10.15 -11.82
N ARG A 97 -9.36 9.81 -10.89
CA ARG A 97 -9.40 10.27 -9.49
C ARG A 97 -8.57 11.54 -9.31
N PRO A 98 -8.93 12.39 -8.33
CA PRO A 98 -8.14 13.57 -8.00
C PRO A 98 -6.71 13.20 -7.56
N PRO A 99 -5.75 14.13 -7.66
CA PRO A 99 -4.39 13.92 -7.19
C PRO A 99 -4.35 13.58 -5.69
N LEU A 100 -3.25 12.97 -5.26
CA LEU A 100 -3.11 12.47 -3.89
C LEU A 100 -3.29 13.59 -2.86
N GLU A 101 -2.80 14.78 -3.15
CA GLU A 101 -2.89 15.96 -2.30
C GLU A 101 -4.34 16.31 -1.98
N GLU A 102 -5.22 16.32 -2.98
CA GLU A 102 -6.64 16.63 -2.81
C GLU A 102 -7.39 15.53 -2.04
N VAL A 103 -7.03 14.26 -2.26
CA VAL A 103 -7.56 13.13 -1.47
C VAL A 103 -7.18 13.28 0.01
N LEU A 104 -5.93 13.67 0.29
CA LEU A 104 -5.46 13.88 1.66
C LEU A 104 -6.15 15.07 2.33
N GLU A 105 -6.37 16.17 1.61
CA GLU A 105 -7.12 17.31 2.12
C GLU A 105 -8.57 16.94 2.44
N THR A 106 -9.23 16.21 1.54
CA THR A 106 -10.60 15.75 1.74
C THR A 106 -10.71 14.86 2.97
N ARG A 107 -9.78 13.90 3.15
CA ARG A 107 -9.73 13.03 4.33
C ARG A 107 -9.47 13.79 5.63
N ARG A 108 -8.64 14.84 5.59
CA ARG A 108 -8.38 15.69 6.76
C ARG A 108 -9.62 16.49 7.15
N LYS A 109 -10.32 17.08 6.19
CA LYS A 109 -11.57 17.81 6.42
C LYS A 109 -12.63 16.90 7.01
N SER A 110 -12.86 15.73 6.41
CA SER A 110 -13.85 14.78 6.93
C SER A 110 -13.53 14.32 8.35
N LYS A 111 -12.25 14.07 8.67
CA LYS A 111 -11.84 13.75 10.05
C LYS A 111 -12.07 14.93 11.00
N ALA A 112 -11.76 16.16 10.60
CA ALA A 112 -11.99 17.35 11.41
C ALA A 112 -13.49 17.57 11.69
N ASP A 113 -14.34 17.40 10.69
CA ASP A 113 -15.79 17.52 10.83
C ASP A 113 -16.36 16.45 11.78
N MET A 114 -15.93 15.18 11.63
CA MET A 114 -16.30 14.11 12.56
C MET A 114 -15.85 14.36 14.00
N CYS A 115 -14.69 14.98 14.20
CA CYS A 115 -14.20 15.34 15.53
C CYS A 115 -14.94 16.54 16.14
N ASN A 116 -15.42 17.48 15.32
CA ASN A 116 -16.25 18.58 15.79
C ASN A 116 -17.63 18.09 16.26
N ASP A 117 -18.18 17.05 15.62
CA ASP A 117 -19.46 16.46 15.98
C ASP A 117 -19.38 15.46 17.15
N ASN A 118 -18.19 14.94 17.48
CA ASN A 118 -18.01 13.93 18.51
C ASN A 118 -16.91 14.34 19.51
N SER A 119 -17.29 14.67 20.75
CA SER A 119 -16.43 15.30 21.77
C SER A 119 -15.27 14.45 22.32
N ASN A 120 -14.92 13.33 21.67
CA ASN A 120 -13.90 12.36 22.10
C ASN A 120 -12.95 11.94 20.97
N CYS A 121 -12.56 12.87 20.09
CA CYS A 121 -11.55 12.57 19.08
C CYS A 121 -10.13 12.55 19.67
N LYS A 122 -9.42 11.43 19.52
CA LYS A 122 -7.96 11.39 19.62
C LYS A 122 -7.38 11.74 18.25
N ILE A 123 -6.59 12.82 18.21
CA ILE A 123 -5.81 13.27 17.05
C ILE A 123 -4.64 12.31 16.84
#